data_AF-A0AAV8XL16-F1
#
_entry.id   AF-A0AAV8XL16-F1
#
_cell.length_a   1.000
_cell.length_b   1.000
_cell.length_c   1.000
_cell.angle_alpha   90.00
_cell.angle_beta   90.00
_cell.angle_gamma   90.00
#
_symmetry.space_group_name_H-M   'P 1'
#
loop_
_entity.id
_entity.type
_entity.pdbx_description
1 polymer ?
#
loop_
_entity_poly.entity_id
_entity_poly.type
_entity_poly.pdbx_seq_one_letter_code
_entity_poly.pdbx_strand_id
1 'polypeptide(L)'
;MPSMLTAGRVMKLPADLLLGHPVEETEERSLPEFVEDLRERMDRVNGFASEKLKMQSDKMTQRLDTTSTGTVFKPGDAVWLYAPKRLKKKGSPKLQRNWEGPYTIIQKIDDLVYRIQL
;
A
#
# COMPACT_ATOMS: atom_id res chain seq x y z
N MET A 1 11.06 -12.22 -2.94
CA MET A 1 11.90 -11.56 -3.96
C MET A 1 11.01 -11.14 -5.13
N PRO A 2 10.89 -9.85 -5.47
CA PRO A 2 10.04 -9.38 -6.57
C PRO A 2 10.31 -10.07 -7.92
N SER A 3 11.56 -10.47 -8.17
CA SER A 3 11.96 -11.24 -9.36
C SER A 3 11.23 -12.57 -9.52
N MET A 4 10.89 -13.26 -8.44
CA MET A 4 10.18 -14.53 -8.51
C MET A 4 8.72 -14.35 -8.94
N LEU A 5 8.11 -13.22 -8.59
CA LEU A 5 6.74 -12.87 -9.00
C LEU A 5 6.67 -12.49 -10.49
N THR A 6 7.67 -11.77 -10.99
CA THR A 6 7.67 -11.25 -12.36
C THR A 6 8.34 -12.16 -13.38
N ALA A 7 9.38 -12.88 -12.97
CA ALA A 7 10.22 -13.69 -13.85
C ALA A 7 10.20 -15.19 -13.51
N GLY A 8 9.45 -15.62 -12.47
CA GLY A 8 9.35 -17.04 -12.09
C GLY A 8 10.65 -17.66 -11.57
N ARG A 9 11.70 -16.84 -11.42
CA ARG A 9 13.05 -17.26 -11.02
C ARG A 9 13.77 -16.13 -10.31
N VAL A 10 14.84 -16.50 -9.60
CA VAL A 10 15.77 -15.51 -9.08
C VAL A 10 16.61 -14.98 -10.24
N MET A 11 16.57 -13.67 -10.46
CA MET A 11 17.37 -13.03 -11.50
C MET A 11 18.83 -13.03 -11.08
N LYS A 12 19.74 -13.37 -12.01
CA LYS A 12 21.18 -13.26 -11.79
C LYS A 12 21.57 -11.78 -11.78
N LEU A 13 22.08 -11.31 -10.65
CA LEU A 13 22.51 -9.94 -10.45
C LEU A 13 23.98 -9.78 -10.86
N PRO A 14 24.42 -8.59 -11.30
CA PRO A 14 25.85 -8.35 -11.55
C PRO A 14 26.74 -8.60 -10.32
N ALA A 15 26.21 -8.44 -9.11
CA ALA A 15 26.91 -8.78 -7.88
C ALA A 15 27.17 -10.29 -7.72
N ASP A 16 26.30 -11.13 -8.28
CA ASP A 16 26.45 -12.59 -8.24
C ASP A 16 27.63 -13.06 -9.10
N LEU A 17 28.03 -12.27 -10.10
CA LEU A 17 29.23 -12.51 -10.90
C LEU A 17 30.51 -12.32 -10.08
N LEU A 18 30.52 -11.32 -9.17
CA LEU A 18 31.67 -11.00 -8.32
C LEU A 18 31.78 -11.94 -7.11
N LEU A 19 30.63 -12.32 -6.53
CA LEU A 19 30.57 -13.16 -5.34
C LEU A 19 30.58 -14.66 -5.65
N GLY A 20 30.37 -15.03 -6.92
CA GLY A 20 30.14 -16.39 -7.34
C GLY A 20 28.71 -16.83 -6.98
N HIS A 21 27.95 -17.25 -7.98
CA HIS A 21 26.65 -17.88 -7.76
C HIS A 21 26.81 -19.40 -7.77
N PRO A 22 26.17 -20.17 -6.86
CA PRO A 22 26.09 -21.61 -7.02
C PRO A 22 25.50 -21.91 -8.40
N VAL A 23 26.19 -22.75 -9.17
CA VAL A 23 25.71 -23.17 -10.48
C VAL A 23 24.42 -23.95 -10.24
N GLU A 24 23.27 -23.38 -10.62
CA GLU A 24 22.08 -24.20 -10.81
C GLU A 24 22.43 -25.18 -11.92
N GLU A 25 22.49 -26.48 -11.57
CA GLU A 25 22.63 -27.57 -12.52
C GLU A 25 21.55 -27.39 -13.57
N THR A 26 21.94 -26.84 -14.72
CA THR A 26 21.02 -26.67 -15.82
C THR A 26 20.96 -28.04 -16.46
N GLU A 27 20.06 -28.87 -15.95
CA GLU A 27 19.66 -30.09 -16.65
C GLU A 27 19.42 -29.71 -18.12
N GLU A 28 19.91 -30.53 -19.06
CA GLU A 28 19.69 -30.35 -20.50
C GLU A 28 18.20 -30.57 -20.82
N ARG A 29 17.36 -29.63 -20.40
CA ARG A 29 15.92 -29.66 -20.60
C ARG A 29 15.61 -29.21 -22.01
N SER A 30 14.62 -29.87 -22.59
CA SER A 30 14.06 -29.42 -23.85
C SER A 30 13.45 -28.01 -23.66
N LEU A 31 13.62 -27.14 -24.66
CA LEU A 31 13.06 -25.78 -24.63
C LEU A 31 11.56 -25.73 -24.28
N PRO A 32 10.67 -26.60 -24.82
CA PRO A 32 9.26 -26.57 -24.47
C PRO A 32 8.98 -26.94 -23.01
N GLU A 33 9.70 -27.90 -22.46
CA GLU A 33 9.57 -28.34 -21.06
C GLU A 33 10.01 -27.25 -20.08
N PHE A 34 11.08 -26.53 -20.40
CA PHE A 34 11.52 -25.38 -19.61
C PHE A 34 10.48 -24.25 -19.56
N VAL A 35 9.84 -23.95 -20.70
CA VAL A 35 8.82 -22.89 -20.78
C VAL A 35 7.60 -23.25 -19.96
N GLU A 36 7.18 -24.52 -19.99
CA GLU A 36 6.00 -24.98 -19.25
C GLU A 36 6.26 -24.96 -17.74
N ASP A 37 7.42 -25.46 -17.28
CA ASP A 37 7.83 -25.39 -15.88
C ASP A 37 7.96 -23.93 -15.39
N LEU A 38 8.47 -23.02 -16.23
CA LEU A 38 8.57 -21.61 -15.89
C LEU A 38 7.18 -20.98 -15.68
N ARG A 39 6.23 -21.30 -16.56
CA ARG A 39 4.84 -20.83 -16.45
C ARG A 39 4.19 -21.37 -15.18
N GLU A 40 4.31 -22.68 -14.93
CA GLU A 40 3.72 -23.29 -13.74
C GLU A 40 4.28 -22.68 -12.45
N ARG A 41 5.60 -22.40 -12.41
CA ARG A 41 6.22 -21.70 -11.29
C ARG A 41 5.69 -20.28 -11.11
N MET A 42 5.56 -19.51 -12.20
CA MET A 42 4.98 -18.16 -12.15
C MET A 42 3.55 -18.18 -11.63
N ASP A 43 2.71 -19.06 -12.17
CA ASP A 43 1.29 -19.14 -11.79
C ASP A 43 1.12 -19.53 -10.32
N ARG A 44 1.94 -20.47 -9.84
CA ARG A 44 1.96 -20.87 -8.42
C ARG A 44 2.32 -19.71 -7.50
N VAL A 45 3.38 -18.97 -7.82
CA VAL A 45 3.88 -17.86 -7.00
C VAL A 45 2.89 -16.69 -7.04
N ASN A 46 2.34 -16.36 -8.20
CA ASN A 46 1.35 -15.30 -8.36
C ASN A 46 0.01 -15.64 -7.72
N GLY A 47 -0.44 -16.89 -7.83
CA GLY A 47 -1.63 -17.38 -7.14
C GLY A 47 -1.48 -17.25 -5.62
N PHE A 48 -0.36 -17.71 -5.07
CA PHE A 48 -0.07 -17.57 -3.64
C PHE A 48 -0.01 -16.11 -3.19
N ALA A 49 0.68 -15.25 -3.94
CA ALA A 49 0.77 -13.83 -3.62
C ALA A 49 -0.61 -13.14 -3.65
N SER A 50 -1.42 -13.45 -4.66
CA SER A 50 -2.77 -12.92 -4.81
C SER A 50 -3.68 -13.34 -3.66
N GLU A 51 -3.62 -14.61 -3.26
CA GLU A 51 -4.40 -15.13 -2.12
C GLU A 51 -3.98 -14.45 -0.81
N LYS A 52 -2.68 -14.29 -0.57
CA LYS A 52 -2.16 -13.59 0.61
C LYS A 52 -2.55 -12.11 0.61
N LEU A 53 -2.48 -11.44 -0.54
CA LEU A 53 -2.92 -10.05 -0.67
C LEU A 53 -4.41 -9.91 -0.33
N LYS A 54 -5.25 -10.82 -0.85
CA LYS A 54 -6.69 -10.84 -0.54
C LYS A 54 -6.93 -11.04 0.96
N MET A 55 -6.33 -12.06 1.57
CA MET A 55 -6.45 -12.31 3.01
C MET A 55 -6.01 -11.11 3.87
N GLN A 56 -4.90 -10.45 3.52
CA GLN A 56 -4.45 -9.26 4.26
C GLN A 56 -5.38 -8.07 4.05
N SER A 57 -5.91 -7.89 2.84
CA SER A 57 -6.91 -6.88 2.55
C SER A 57 -8.16 -7.08 3.41
N ASP A 58 -8.71 -8.30 3.43
CA ASP A 58 -9.92 -8.62 4.20
C ASP A 58 -9.68 -8.41 5.71
N LYS A 59 -8.51 -8.82 6.21
CA LYS A 59 -8.10 -8.58 7.60
C LYS A 59 -7.94 -7.09 7.92
N MET A 60 -7.46 -6.29 6.97
CA MET A 60 -7.36 -4.84 7.12
C MET A 60 -8.75 -4.21 7.19
N THR A 61 -9.65 -4.57 6.28
CA THR A 61 -11.04 -4.10 6.28
C THR A 61 -11.71 -4.40 7.62
N GLN A 62 -11.62 -5.64 8.12
CA GLN A 62 -12.19 -6.01 9.42
C GLN A 62 -11.60 -5.21 10.60
N ARG A 63 -10.29 -4.91 10.57
CA ARG A 63 -9.65 -4.07 11.60
C ARG A 63 -10.14 -2.62 11.55
N LEU A 64 -10.33 -2.09 10.35
CA LEU A 64 -10.87 -0.74 10.17
C LEU A 64 -12.32 -0.68 10.62
N ASP A 65 -13.16 -1.64 10.22
CA ASP A 65 -14.56 -1.72 10.62
C ASP A 65 -14.71 -1.76 12.15
N THR A 66 -13.91 -2.57 12.83
CA THR A 66 -13.92 -2.68 14.31
C THR A 66 -13.42 -1.42 15.03
N THR A 67 -12.54 -0.64 14.40
CA THR A 67 -12.01 0.61 14.98
C THR A 67 -12.85 1.83 14.58
N SER A 68 -13.75 1.68 13.62
CA SER A 68 -14.57 2.76 13.05
C SER A 68 -15.78 3.13 13.91
N THR A 69 -15.58 3.41 15.19
CA THR A 69 -16.57 4.22 15.95
C THR A 69 -16.41 5.69 15.55
N GLY A 70 -16.88 6.01 14.35
CA GLY A 70 -16.86 7.36 13.79
C GLY A 70 -18.15 8.10 14.15
N THR A 71 -18.01 9.26 14.81
CA THR A 71 -19.10 10.24 14.87
C THR A 71 -19.38 10.73 13.45
N VAL A 72 -20.58 10.45 12.92
CA VAL A 72 -20.99 10.93 11.60
C VAL A 72 -21.42 12.39 11.70
N PHE A 73 -20.71 13.25 10.99
CA PHE A 73 -21.07 14.67 10.92
C PHE A 73 -22.18 14.90 9.90
N LYS A 74 -23.04 15.89 10.17
CA LYS A 74 -24.17 16.27 9.31
C LYS A 74 -23.90 17.62 8.66
N PRO A 75 -24.50 17.89 7.48
CA PRO A 75 -24.54 19.24 6.93
C PRO A 75 -25.07 20.24 7.96
N GLY A 76 -24.37 21.35 8.15
CA GLY A 76 -24.64 22.36 9.18
C GLY A 76 -23.77 22.22 10.44
N ASP A 77 -23.07 21.11 10.65
CA ASP A 77 -22.18 20.98 11.81
C ASP A 77 -20.91 21.83 11.65
N ALA A 78 -20.50 22.46 12.76
CA ALA A 78 -19.26 23.21 12.85
C ALA A 78 -18.08 22.28 13.15
N VAL A 79 -17.06 22.28 12.28
CA VAL A 79 -15.89 21.42 12.37
C VAL A 79 -14.59 22.22 12.28
N TRP A 80 -13.55 21.72 12.95
CA TRP A 80 -12.20 22.26 12.84
C TRP A 80 -11.41 21.45 11.83
N LEU A 81 -10.75 22.12 10.89
CA LEU A 81 -9.89 21.48 9.91
C LEU A 81 -8.50 21.29 10.50
N TYR A 82 -8.03 20.05 10.54
CA TYR A 82 -6.62 19.78 10.87
C TYR A 82 -5.74 20.12 9.66
N ALA A 83 -5.05 21.25 9.74
CA ALA A 83 -4.16 21.77 8.71
C ALA A 83 -2.82 22.19 9.37
N PRO A 84 -1.91 21.24 9.66
CA PRO A 84 -0.63 21.53 10.30
C PRO A 84 0.28 22.33 9.36
N LYS A 85 0.16 23.65 9.39
CA LYS A 85 1.00 24.58 8.61
C LYS A 85 2.30 24.84 9.36
N ARG A 86 3.40 24.26 8.88
CA ARG A 86 4.75 24.54 9.39
C ARG A 86 5.24 25.91 8.91
N LEU A 87 4.97 26.96 9.66
CA LEU A 87 5.41 28.30 9.29
C LEU A 87 6.84 28.55 9.77
N LYS A 88 7.84 28.38 8.88
CA LYS A 88 9.28 28.49 9.22
C LYS A 88 9.66 29.80 9.94
N LYS A 89 8.88 30.88 9.77
CA LYS A 89 9.14 32.21 10.35
C LYS A 89 8.50 32.45 11.73
N LYS A 90 7.62 31.57 12.24
CA LYS A 90 6.83 31.80 13.47
C LYS A 90 7.35 31.09 14.73
N GLY A 91 8.64 30.75 14.79
CA GLY A 91 9.26 30.13 15.96
C GLY A 91 9.11 28.60 16.01
N SER A 92 9.10 28.02 17.23
CA SER A 92 9.13 26.58 17.45
C SER A 92 7.93 25.85 16.83
N PRO A 93 8.14 24.79 16.01
CA PRO A 93 7.07 24.03 15.37
C PRO A 93 5.99 23.48 16.33
N LYS A 94 6.33 23.30 17.61
CA LYS A 94 5.41 22.76 18.63
C LYS A 94 4.34 23.77 19.07
N LEU A 95 4.58 25.07 18.89
CA LEU A 95 3.67 26.14 19.31
C LEU A 95 2.79 26.66 18.16
N GLN A 96 2.82 26.01 17.01
CA GLN A 96 2.05 26.42 15.83
C GLN A 96 0.62 25.88 15.90
N ARG A 97 -0.35 26.70 15.50
CA ARG A 97 -1.76 26.31 15.48
C ARG A 97 -1.99 25.32 14.33
N ASN A 98 -2.30 24.07 14.67
CA ASN A 98 -2.56 23.01 13.70
C ASN A 98 -4.02 22.95 13.22
N TRP A 99 -4.91 23.70 13.86
CA TRP A 99 -6.33 23.70 13.57
C TRP A 99 -6.77 25.04 12.96
N GLU A 100 -7.59 24.96 11.92
CA GLU A 100 -8.17 26.07 11.17
C GLU A 100 -9.70 25.96 11.21
N GLY A 101 -10.41 27.10 11.11
CA GLY A 101 -11.86 27.14 11.27
C GLY A 101 -12.29 27.64 12.65
N PRO A 102 -13.59 27.63 13.00
CA PRO A 102 -14.58 26.65 12.57
C PRO A 102 -15.03 26.81 11.11
N TYR A 103 -15.25 25.68 10.45
CA TYR A 103 -15.91 25.56 9.15
C TYR A 103 -17.26 24.90 9.32
N THR A 104 -18.18 25.13 8.39
CA THR A 104 -19.47 24.44 8.35
C THR A 104 -19.45 23.36 7.27
N ILE A 105 -20.00 22.19 7.56
CA ILE A 105 -20.19 21.14 6.54
C ILE A 105 -21.36 21.52 5.64
N ILE A 106 -21.13 21.58 4.33
CA ILE A 106 -22.18 21.82 3.33
C ILE A 106 -22.80 20.48 2.91
N GLN A 107 -21.94 19.49 2.67
CA GLN A 107 -22.34 18.24 2.03
C GLN A 107 -21.42 17.10 2.45
N LYS A 108 -22.01 15.94 2.74
CA LYS A 108 -21.30 14.66 2.87
C LYS A 108 -21.18 14.03 1.49
N ILE A 109 -19.96 13.81 1.02
CA ILE A 109 -19.66 13.17 -0.28
C ILE A 109 -19.51 11.67 -0.09
N ASP A 110 -18.80 11.27 0.98
CA ASP A 110 -18.57 9.89 1.38
C ASP A 110 -18.58 9.80 2.92
N ASP A 111 -18.47 8.60 3.50
CA ASP A 111 -18.43 8.39 4.95
C ASP A 111 -17.26 9.12 5.63
N LEU A 112 -16.14 9.26 4.91
CA LEU A 112 -14.93 9.95 5.36
C LEU A 112 -14.68 11.30 4.68
N VAL A 113 -15.44 11.65 3.64
CA VAL A 113 -15.18 12.83 2.80
C VAL A 113 -16.33 13.83 2.90
N TYR A 114 -16.02 15.02 3.39
CA TYR A 114 -16.97 16.10 3.59
C TYR A 114 -16.53 17.36 2.84
N ARG A 115 -17.49 18.10 2.29
CA ARG A 115 -17.28 19.44 1.76
C ARG A 115 -17.56 20.46 2.86
N ILE A 116 -16.57 21.31 3.14
CA ILE A 116 -16.63 22.33 4.17
C ILE A 116 -16.53 23.73 3.57
N GLN A 117 -17.18 24.71 4.17
CA GLN A 117 -17.13 26.12 3.81
C GLN A 117 -16.95 26.99 5.06
N LEU A 118 -16.24 28.11 4.89
CA LEU A 118 -16.10 29.13 5.93
C LEU A 118 -17.39 29.93 6.07
#